data_AF-B6WT88-F1
#
_entry.id   AF-B6WT88-F1
#
_cell.length_a   1.000
_cell.length_b   1.000
_cell.length_c   1.000
_cell.angle_alpha   90.00
_cell.angle_beta   90.00
_cell.angle_gamma   90.00
#
_symmetry.space_group_name_H-M   'P 1'
#
loop_
_entity.id
_entity.type
_entity.pdbx_description
1 polymer ?
#
loop_
_entity_poly.entity_id
_entity_poly.type
_entity_poly.pdbx_seq_one_letter_code
_entity_poly.pdbx_strand_id
1 'polypeptide(L)'
;MGEIVMRVTIPYKPRYPGVHEALEEHRFSVLVAHRRFGKTVLVINHLLKQALLCDKPRGSFAYVGPLRNQAKNVAWDYLKHYSAVIPGRQVNESELCIQVPSRAGTAKIRVFGADNPTPCAACISTVWSWTRWRR
;
A
#
# COMPACT_ATOMS: atom_id res chain seq x y z
N MET A 1 -14.08 -22.40 -10.32
CA MET A 1 -14.30 -21.09 -9.69
C MET A 1 -13.42 -20.10 -10.44
N GLY A 2 -13.99 -19.38 -11.43
CA GLY A 2 -13.21 -18.61 -12.40
C GLY A 2 -12.44 -17.47 -11.74
N GLU A 3 -11.15 -17.35 -12.06
CA GLU A 3 -10.37 -16.16 -11.77
C GLU A 3 -11.03 -14.97 -12.48
N ILE A 4 -11.65 -14.06 -11.73
CA ILE A 4 -12.04 -12.77 -12.26
C ILE A 4 -10.75 -11.96 -12.37
N VAL A 5 -10.04 -12.10 -13.48
CA VAL A 5 -8.87 -11.27 -13.77
C VAL A 5 -9.38 -9.86 -14.11
N MET A 6 -9.69 -9.07 -13.08
CA MET A 6 -10.05 -7.67 -13.26
C MET A 6 -8.79 -6.89 -13.66
N ARG A 7 -8.71 -6.54 -14.94
CA ARG A 7 -7.64 -5.68 -15.46
C ARG A 7 -7.90 -4.24 -15.05
N VAL A 8 -7.37 -3.85 -13.90
CA VAL A 8 -7.41 -2.45 -13.44
C VAL A 8 -6.23 -1.70 -14.05
N THR A 9 -6.52 -0.65 -14.82
CA THR A 9 -5.47 0.24 -15.35
C THR A 9 -5.38 1.48 -14.46
N ILE A 10 -4.32 1.56 -13.66
CA ILE A 10 -4.03 2.74 -12.84
C ILE A 10 -3.40 3.79 -13.76
N PRO A 11 -3.88 5.06 -13.79
CA PRO A 11 -3.34 6.14 -14.61
C PRO A 11 -2.02 6.65 -14.03
N TYR A 12 -1.02 5.78 -13.98
CA TYR A 12 0.30 6.08 -13.45
C TYR A 12 1.37 5.54 -14.40
N LYS A 13 2.20 6.46 -14.90
CA LYS A 13 3.40 6.14 -15.66
C LYS A 13 4.62 6.42 -14.78
N PRO A 14 5.33 5.38 -14.30
CA PRO A 14 6.52 5.60 -13.49
C PRO A 14 7.58 6.34 -14.31
N ARG A 15 8.23 7.33 -13.70
CA ARG A 15 9.36 8.03 -14.34
C ARG A 15 10.58 7.12 -14.44
N TYR A 16 10.76 6.23 -13.46
CA TYR A 16 11.83 5.24 -13.40
C TYR A 16 11.21 3.86 -13.09
N PRO A 17 10.98 3.01 -14.11
CA PRO A 17 10.28 1.74 -13.91
C PRO A 17 11.05 0.76 -13.01
N GLY A 18 12.39 0.71 -13.12
CA GLY A 18 13.22 -0.22 -12.34
C GLY A 18 13.17 -0.01 -10.82
N VAL A 19 12.67 1.12 -10.33
CA VAL A 19 12.51 1.33 -8.89
C VAL A 19 11.45 0.41 -8.31
N HIS A 20 10.37 0.12 -9.05
CA HIS A 20 9.34 -0.79 -8.54
C HIS A 20 9.85 -2.23 -8.46
N GLU A 21 10.65 -2.67 -9.43
CA GLU A 21 11.25 -4.01 -9.43
C GLU A 21 12.24 -4.16 -8.27
N ALA A 22 13.16 -3.21 -8.10
CA ALA A 22 14.11 -3.20 -6.98
C ALA A 22 13.43 -3.16 -5.59
N LEU A 23 12.24 -2.55 -5.49
CA LEU A 23 11.46 -2.56 -4.25
C LEU A 23 10.79 -3.93 -3.99
N GLU A 24 10.45 -4.68 -5.03
CA GLU A 24 9.78 -5.99 -4.93
C GLU A 24 10.77 -7.13 -4.65
N GLU A 25 12.03 -6.99 -5.04
CA GLU A 25 13.09 -7.97 -4.80
C GLU A 25 13.47 -8.11 -3.32
N HIS A 26 13.23 -7.07 -2.52
CA HIS A 26 13.66 -7.02 -1.12
C HIS A 26 12.48 -6.82 -0.19
N ARG A 27 12.55 -7.45 0.99
CA ARG A 27 11.55 -7.23 2.06
C ARG A 27 11.62 -5.82 2.64
N PHE A 28 12.82 -5.27 2.75
CA PHE A 28 13.08 -3.95 3.30
C PHE A 28 13.96 -3.19 2.31
N SER A 29 13.49 -2.01 1.91
CA SER A 29 14.17 -1.20 0.91
C SER A 29 14.20 0.25 1.39
N VAL A 30 15.36 0.89 1.26
CA VAL A 30 15.56 2.29 1.65
C VAL A 30 15.78 3.12 0.39
N LEU A 31 14.83 4.01 0.10
CA LEU A 31 14.89 4.88 -1.08
C LEU A 31 15.40 6.28 -0.72
N VAL A 32 16.69 6.52 -0.95
CA VAL A 32 17.28 7.86 -0.91
C VAL A 32 17.19 8.49 -2.29
N ALA A 33 16.58 9.67 -2.37
CA ALA A 33 16.37 10.38 -3.62
C ALA A 33 16.15 11.88 -3.36
N HIS A 34 16.41 12.70 -4.38
CA HIS A 34 16.36 14.16 -4.29
C HIS A 34 14.91 14.70 -4.13
N ARG A 35 14.79 15.98 -3.71
CA ARG A 35 13.53 16.73 -3.72
C ARG A 35 12.97 16.73 -5.16
N ARG A 36 11.65 16.51 -5.32
CA ARG A 36 10.94 16.35 -6.62
C ARG A 36 11.15 15.03 -7.37
N PHE A 37 11.72 14.00 -6.74
CA PHE A 37 11.72 12.65 -7.32
C PHE A 37 10.32 12.04 -7.44
N GLY A 38 9.35 12.53 -6.65
CA GLY A 38 7.99 11.97 -6.63
C GLY A 38 7.86 10.72 -5.75
N LYS A 39 8.65 10.62 -4.68
CA LYS A 39 8.68 9.46 -3.77
C LYS A 39 7.30 9.07 -3.27
N THR A 40 6.48 10.05 -2.87
CA THR A 40 5.15 9.76 -2.31
C THR A 40 4.24 9.10 -3.33
N VAL A 41 4.21 9.59 -4.57
CA VAL A 41 3.42 9.01 -5.66
C VAL A 41 3.89 7.59 -5.96
N LEU A 42 5.22 7.39 -6.01
CA LEU A 42 5.82 6.07 -6.22
C LEU A 42 5.41 5.08 -5.11
N VAL A 43 5.54 5.46 -3.85
CA VAL A 43 5.21 4.61 -2.70
C VAL A 43 3.72 4.27 -2.69
N ILE A 44 2.84 5.22 -2.96
CA ILE A 44 1.38 4.98 -2.97
C ILE A 44 0.98 4.00 -4.06
N ASN A 45 1.50 4.18 -5.28
CA ASN A 45 1.19 3.28 -6.39
C ASN A 45 1.80 1.90 -6.19
N HIS A 46 2.99 1.83 -5.59
CA HIS A 46 3.58 0.56 -5.20
C HIS A 46 2.73 -0.15 -4.13
N LEU A 47 2.27 0.56 -3.09
CA LEU A 47 1.37 0.01 -2.08
C LEU A 47 0.04 -0.46 -2.68
N LEU A 48 -0.53 0.29 -3.63
CA LEU A 48 -1.77 -0.08 -4.31
C LEU A 48 -1.59 -1.32 -5.18
N LYS A 49 -0.49 -1.41 -5.95
CA LYS A 49 -0.11 -2.60 -6.72
C LYS A 49 0.02 -3.82 -5.81
N GLN A 50 0.76 -3.70 -4.70
CA GLN A 50 0.95 -4.76 -3.71
C GLN A 50 -0.37 -5.17 -3.03
N ALA A 51 -1.26 -4.21 -2.78
CA ALA A 51 -2.58 -4.48 -2.20
C ALA A 51 -3.50 -5.26 -3.15
N LEU A 52 -3.46 -4.98 -4.45
CA LEU A 52 -4.26 -5.68 -5.46
C LEU A 52 -3.72 -7.09 -5.78
N LEU A 53 -2.40 -7.24 -5.79
CA LEU A 53 -1.72 -8.51 -6.07
C LEU A 53 -1.66 -9.46 -4.85
N CYS A 54 -2.16 -9.04 -3.68
CA CYS A 54 -2.01 -9.82 -2.46
C CYS A 54 -2.89 -11.08 -2.49
N ASP A 55 -2.29 -12.27 -2.53
CA ASP A 55 -3.02 -13.55 -2.43
C ASP A 55 -3.52 -13.86 -1.01
N LYS A 56 -3.41 -12.93 -0.05
CA LYS A 56 -3.90 -13.13 1.32
C LYS A 56 -5.36 -12.68 1.44
N PRO A 57 -6.20 -13.42 2.19
CA PRO A 57 -7.63 -13.09 2.35
C PRO A 57 -7.87 -11.76 3.08
N ARG A 58 -6.90 -11.32 3.91
CA ARG A 58 -6.93 -10.06 4.68
C ARG A 58 -5.58 -9.33 4.62
N GLY A 59 -5.19 -8.85 3.43
CA GLY A 59 -3.99 -8.04 3.28
C GLY A 59 -4.11 -6.71 4.02
N SER A 60 -3.12 -6.32 4.82
CA SER A 60 -3.10 -5.02 5.52
C SER A 60 -1.83 -4.27 5.20
N PHE A 61 -1.98 -3.09 4.60
CA PHE A 61 -0.89 -2.22 4.18
C PHE A 61 -1.01 -0.87 4.87
N ALA A 62 0.13 -0.24 5.13
CA ALA A 62 0.20 1.00 5.89
C ALA A 62 1.19 1.98 5.25
N TYR A 63 0.77 3.24 5.14
CA TYR A 63 1.66 4.36 4.88
C TYR A 63 1.91 5.10 6.19
N VAL A 64 3.17 5.19 6.61
CA VAL A 64 3.55 5.85 7.85
C VAL A 64 4.34 7.11 7.52
N GLY A 65 3.83 8.26 7.97
CA GLY A 65 4.54 9.54 7.94
C GLY A 65 4.94 10.01 9.34
N PRO A 66 5.75 11.07 9.44
CA PRO A 66 6.17 11.61 10.74
C PRO A 66 4.97 12.12 11.56
N LEU A 67 4.13 12.96 10.96
CA LEU A 67 2.94 13.53 11.57
C LEU A 67 1.68 13.03 10.85
N ARG A 68 0.65 12.63 11.62
CA ARG A 68 -0.62 12.10 11.05
C ARG A 68 -1.28 13.10 10.09
N ASN A 69 -1.28 14.38 10.45
CA ASN A 69 -1.88 15.45 9.62
C ASN A 69 -1.10 15.66 8.32
N GLN A 70 0.23 15.60 8.37
CA GLN A 70 1.07 15.72 7.16
C GLN A 70 0.90 14.49 6.25
N ALA A 71 0.90 13.29 6.84
CA ALA A 71 0.66 12.05 6.12
C ALA A 71 -0.72 12.03 5.45
N LYS A 72 -1.76 12.51 6.17
CA LYS A 72 -3.11 12.72 5.61
C LYS A 72 -3.06 13.66 4.41
N ASN A 73 -2.54 14.88 4.57
CA ASN A 73 -2.57 15.88 3.50
C ASN A 73 -1.79 15.45 2.25
N VAL A 74 -0.65 14.78 2.41
CA VAL A 74 0.18 14.37 1.27
C VAL A 74 -0.31 13.07 0.66
N ALA A 75 -0.52 12.01 1.45
CA ALA A 75 -0.77 10.68 0.91
C ALA A 75 -2.25 10.36 0.67
N TRP A 76 -3.17 10.93 1.45
CA TRP A 76 -4.60 10.62 1.34
C TRP A 76 -5.18 11.07 0.00
N ASP A 77 -4.80 12.26 -0.47
CA ASP A 77 -5.28 12.80 -1.73
C ASP A 77 -4.90 11.92 -2.92
N TYR A 78 -3.61 11.57 -3.03
CA TYR A 78 -3.13 10.64 -4.05
C TYR A 78 -3.77 9.25 -3.93
N LEU A 79 -3.92 8.72 -2.71
CA LEU A 79 -4.59 7.43 -2.51
C LEU A 79 -6.03 7.46 -3.04
N LYS A 80 -6.80 8.52 -2.76
CA LYS A 80 -8.16 8.69 -3.30
C LYS A 80 -8.16 8.84 -4.82
N HIS A 81 -7.20 9.56 -5.37
CA HIS A 81 -7.08 9.75 -6.82
C HIS A 81 -6.80 8.43 -7.55
N TYR A 82 -5.76 7.70 -7.15
CA TYR A 82 -5.36 6.46 -7.84
C TYR A 82 -6.29 5.28 -7.57
N SER A 83 -6.91 5.22 -6.39
CA SER A 83 -7.89 4.16 -6.09
C SER A 83 -9.26 4.40 -6.71
N ALA A 84 -9.53 5.54 -7.37
CA ALA A 84 -10.84 5.83 -7.96
C ALA A 84 -11.20 4.90 -9.11
N VAL A 85 -10.18 4.31 -9.73
CA VAL A 85 -10.30 3.43 -10.90
C VAL A 85 -10.56 1.97 -10.49
N ILE A 86 -10.53 1.66 -9.20
CA ILE A 86 -10.72 0.30 -8.69
C ILE A 86 -12.22 0.07 -8.40
N PRO A 87 -12.88 -0.88 -9.09
CA PRO A 87 -14.27 -1.22 -8.79
C PRO A 87 -14.36 -1.90 -7.41
N GLY A 88 -15.40 -1.59 -6.62
CA GLY A 88 -15.62 -2.24 -5.31
C GLY A 88 -14.76 -1.68 -4.15
N ARG A 89 -14.17 -0.50 -4.32
CA ARG A 89 -13.46 0.23 -3.26
C ARG A 89 -14.43 0.71 -2.16
N GLN A 90 -14.04 0.57 -0.90
CA GLN A 90 -14.68 1.24 0.24
C GLN A 90 -13.71 2.24 0.88
N VAL A 91 -14.17 3.46 1.14
CA VAL A 91 -13.35 4.53 1.71
C VAL A 91 -13.91 4.96 3.05
N ASN A 92 -13.07 4.89 4.07
CA ASN A 92 -13.36 5.41 5.40
C ASN A 92 -12.48 6.64 5.63
N GLU A 93 -13.04 7.83 5.52
CA GLU A 93 -12.29 9.08 5.69
C GLU A 93 -11.91 9.35 7.16
N SER A 94 -12.75 8.94 8.11
CA SER A 94 -12.50 9.11 9.56
C SER A 94 -11.26 8.33 10.02
N GLU A 95 -11.13 7.09 9.56
CA GLU A 95 -10.01 6.21 9.91
C GLU A 95 -8.79 6.37 8.98
N LEU A 96 -8.94 7.14 7.88
CA LEU A 96 -7.96 7.21 6.78
C LEU A 96 -7.61 5.83 6.24
N CYS A 97 -8.65 5.05 5.93
CA CYS A 97 -8.55 3.66 5.48
C CYS A 97 -9.27 3.48 4.15
N ILE A 98 -8.64 2.78 3.20
CA ILE A 98 -9.25 2.36 1.93
C ILE A 98 -9.22 0.85 1.88
N GLN A 99 -10.38 0.24 1.66
CA GLN A 99 -10.50 -1.19 1.39
C GLN A 99 -10.61 -1.39 -0.12
N VAL A 100 -9.77 -2.26 -0.67
CA VAL A 100 -9.76 -2.63 -2.09
C VAL A 100 -9.97 -4.14 -2.22
N PRO A 101 -10.67 -4.61 -3.26
CA PRO A 101 -10.70 -6.02 -3.58
C PRO A 101 -9.29 -6.49 -3.99
N SER A 102 -8.86 -7.62 -3.45
CA SER A 102 -7.61 -8.28 -3.80
C SER A 102 -7.89 -9.63 -4.46
N ARG A 103 -6.89 -10.22 -5.11
CA ARG A 103 -7.00 -11.52 -5.82
C ARG A 103 -7.65 -12.64 -4.98
N ALA A 104 -7.39 -12.69 -3.67
CA ALA A 104 -7.91 -13.73 -2.78
C ALA A 104 -8.93 -13.24 -1.73
N GLY A 105 -9.28 -11.95 -1.73
CA GLY A 105 -10.15 -11.41 -0.67
C GLY A 105 -10.18 -9.88 -0.61
N THR A 106 -9.98 -9.31 0.58
CA THR A 106 -10.01 -7.85 0.80
C THR A 106 -8.68 -7.36 1.34
N ALA A 107 -8.13 -6.32 0.73
CA ALA A 107 -6.94 -5.64 1.21
C ALA A 107 -7.31 -4.27 1.78
N LYS A 108 -6.69 -3.88 2.90
CA LYS A 108 -6.90 -2.60 3.57
C LYS A 108 -5.62 -1.79 3.56
N ILE A 109 -5.71 -0.54 3.12
CA ILE A 109 -4.60 0.42 3.10
C ILE A 109 -4.93 1.52 4.12
N ARG A 110 -4.06 1.74 5.11
CA ARG A 110 -4.25 2.72 6.18
C ARG A 110 -3.13 3.76 6.21
N VAL A 111 -3.46 4.99 6.57
CA VAL A 111 -2.47 6.05 6.78
C VAL A 111 -2.27 6.26 8.29
N PHE A 112 -1.02 6.15 8.74
CA PHE A 112 -0.62 6.38 10.13
C PHE A 112 0.38 7.54 10.23
N GLY A 113 0.41 8.16 11.40
CA GLY A 113 1.46 9.10 11.80
C GLY A 113 2.25 8.50 12.96
N ALA A 114 3.57 8.68 12.95
CA ALA A 114 4.47 8.22 14.01
C ALA A 114 4.27 8.98 15.35
N ASP A 115 3.61 10.14 15.29
CA ASP A 115 3.30 11.01 16.44
C ASP A 115 2.42 10.37 17.52
N ASN A 116 1.53 9.44 17.14
CA ASN A 116 0.74 8.70 18.13
C ASN A 116 1.38 7.31 18.28
N PRO A 117 2.04 6.97 19.40
CA PRO A 117 2.75 5.69 19.57
C PRO A 117 1.81 4.48 19.66
N THR A 118 0.51 4.71 19.75
CA THR A 118 -0.52 3.70 20.03
C THR A 118 -0.86 2.71 18.90
N PRO A 119 -0.67 2.96 17.58
CA PRO A 119 -0.90 1.93 16.56
C PRO A 119 0.34 1.04 16.29
N CYS A 120 1.56 1.49 16.63
CA CYS A 120 2.79 0.74 16.35
C CYS A 120 3.12 -0.34 17.40
N ALA A 121 2.35 -0.41 18.49
CA ALA A 121 2.45 -1.48 19.49
C ALA A 121 1.86 -2.83 19.01
N ALA A 122 1.33 -2.91 17.78
CA ALA A 122 1.17 -4.18 17.09
C ALA A 122 2.52 -4.60 16.50
N CYS A 123 3.30 -5.23 17.36
CA CYS A 123 4.50 -6.00 17.07
C CYS A 123 4.64 -6.47 15.61
N ILE A 124 5.84 -6.23 15.11
CA ILE A 124 6.52 -6.96 14.03
C ILE A 124 6.68 -8.48 14.33
N SER A 125 6.12 -8.99 15.43
CA SER A 125 5.81 -10.41 15.65
C SER A 125 4.29 -10.54 15.84
N THR A 126 3.54 -11.16 14.93
CA THR A 126 3.41 -12.61 14.85
C THR A 126 2.62 -12.94 13.59
N VAL A 127 3.20 -13.78 12.72
CA VAL A 127 2.60 -14.82 11.83
C VAL A 127 1.17 -14.57 11.33
N TRP A 128 0.85 -14.59 10.03
CA TRP A 128 0.29 -15.79 9.39
C TRP A 128 0.46 -15.77 7.86
N SER A 129 1.47 -16.50 7.39
CA SER A 129 1.34 -17.51 6.34
C SER A 129 2.56 -18.42 6.48
N TRP A 130 2.32 -19.52 7.18
CA TRP A 130 3.07 -20.76 7.06
C TRP A 130 3.20 -21.13 5.57
N THR A 131 4.28 -20.74 4.88
CA THR A 131 4.69 -21.39 3.61
C THR A 131 6.13 -21.08 3.16
N ARG A 132 7.05 -20.65 4.03
CA ARG A 132 8.46 -20.58 3.62
C ARG A 132 9.44 -20.69 4.78
N TRP A 133 9.41 -21.86 5.41
CA TRP A 133 10.61 -22.43 6.03
C TRP A 133 11.22 -23.39 4.99
N ARG A 134 12.13 -22.88 4.16
CA ARG A 134 13.11 -23.71 3.44
C ARG A 134 14.40 -22.91 3.29
N ARG A 135 15.34 -23.33 4.15
CA ARG A 135 16.79 -23.06 4.26
C ARG A 135 17.19 -21.66 4.69
#